data_AF-A0A7L2UKR7-F1
#
_entry.id   AF-A0A7L2UKR7-F1
#
_cell.length_a   1.000
_cell.length_b   1.000
_cell.length_c   1.000
_cell.angle_alpha   90.00
_cell.angle_beta   90.00
_cell.angle_gamma   90.00
#
_symmetry.space_group_name_H-M   'P 1'
#
loop_
_entity.id
_entity.type
_entity.pdbx_description
1 polymer ?
#
loop_
_entity_poly.entity_id
_entity_poly.type
_entity_poly.pdbx_seq_one_letter_code
_entity_poly.pdbx_strand_id
1 'polypeptide(L)'
;ALFIVSTVFHIVSWKKSHLRTMEHCFHMCDRMMIYVFIAASYAPWLNLRELGPLASHMRWFIWLMAAGGTIYVFLYHEKYKIVELFFYLAMGFSPALVVTSMSNTDGLQEVAWGGLIYCLGVVFFKSDGVIPFAHAIWHIFVATAAAVHYYAIWKYLYRSPADIIRHL
;
A
#
# COMPACT_ATOMS: atom_id res chain seq x y z
N ALA A 1 -41.03 -32.22 6.24
CA ALA A 1 -40.80 -30.90 6.88
C ALA A 1 -39.39 -30.79 7.51
N LEU A 2 -39.04 -31.60 8.52
CA LEU A 2 -37.73 -31.56 9.21
C LEU A 2 -36.50 -31.63 8.28
N PHE A 3 -36.47 -32.57 7.34
CA PHE A 3 -35.34 -32.72 6.41
C PHE A 3 -35.16 -31.52 5.48
N ILE A 4 -36.25 -30.92 5.00
CA ILE A 4 -36.19 -29.71 4.16
C ILE A 4 -35.63 -28.53 4.94
N VAL A 5 -36.07 -28.35 6.20
CA VAL A 5 -35.55 -27.30 7.09
C VAL A 5 -34.06 -27.50 7.38
N SER A 6 -33.62 -28.74 7.61
CA SER A 6 -32.20 -29.07 7.81
C SER A 6 -31.35 -28.81 6.56
N THR A 7 -31.83 -29.23 5.38
CA THR A 7 -31.13 -28.99 4.10
C THR A 7 -31.02 -27.50 3.79
N VAL A 8 -32.08 -26.73 3.99
CA VAL A 8 -32.06 -25.27 3.81
C VAL A 8 -31.11 -24.61 4.82
N PHE A 9 -31.11 -25.05 6.08
CA PHE A 9 -30.19 -24.55 7.10
C PHE A 9 -28.72 -24.83 6.74
N HIS A 10 -28.39 -26.02 6.24
CA HIS A 10 -27.04 -26.35 5.79
C HIS A 10 -26.60 -25.56 4.55
N ILE A 11 -27.50 -25.33 3.59
CA ILE A 11 -27.19 -24.52 2.39
C ILE A 11 -26.96 -23.06 2.77
N VAL A 12 -27.81 -22.49 3.65
CA VAL A 12 -27.68 -21.10 4.09
C VAL A 12 -26.43 -20.92 4.97
N SER A 13 -26.17 -21.84 5.90
CA SER A 13 -24.98 -21.80 6.75
C SER A 13 -23.69 -22.03 5.97
N TRP A 14 -23.69 -22.94 4.97
CA TRP A 14 -22.57 -23.14 4.06
C TRP A 14 -22.29 -21.89 3.23
N LYS A 15 -23.32 -21.30 2.60
CA LYS A 15 -23.17 -20.07 1.81
C LYS A 15 -22.65 -18.91 2.67
N LYS A 16 -23.16 -18.76 3.90
CA LYS A 16 -22.73 -17.73 4.86
C LYS A 16 -21.34 -18.00 5.44
N SER A 17 -20.92 -19.26 5.57
CA SER A 17 -19.57 -19.65 5.98
C SER A 17 -18.57 -19.38 4.86
N HIS A 18 -18.88 -19.84 3.64
CA HIS A 18 -18.05 -19.63 2.45
C HIS A 18 -17.87 -18.14 2.13
N LEU A 19 -18.94 -17.34 2.22
CA LEU A 19 -18.85 -15.89 2.04
C LEU A 19 -17.93 -15.24 3.08
N ARG A 20 -18.01 -15.66 4.35
CA ARG A 20 -17.11 -15.17 5.41
C ARG A 20 -15.65 -15.56 5.16
N THR A 21 -15.39 -16.77 4.66
CA THR A 21 -14.02 -17.18 4.29
C THR A 21 -13.47 -16.35 3.14
N MET A 22 -14.29 -16.05 2.12
CA MET A 22 -13.87 -15.20 1.00
C MET A 22 -13.61 -13.77 1.45
N GLU A 23 -14.50 -13.19 2.25
CA GLU A 23 -14.34 -11.86 2.85
C GLU A 23 -13.02 -11.78 3.64
N HIS A 24 -12.73 -12.78 4.47
CA HIS A 24 -11.48 -12.87 5.21
C HIS A 24 -10.25 -12.91 4.29
N CYS A 25 -10.31 -13.69 3.21
CA CYS A 25 -9.25 -13.75 2.21
C CYS A 25 -9.03 -12.40 1.51
N PHE A 26 -10.09 -11.70 1.09
CA PHE A 26 -9.98 -10.37 0.49
C PHE A 26 -9.36 -9.37 1.47
N HIS A 27 -9.75 -9.40 2.74
CA HIS A 27 -9.17 -8.55 3.77
C HIS A 27 -7.68 -8.86 4.02
N MET A 28 -7.23 -10.10 3.81
CA MET A 28 -5.79 -10.43 3.83
C MET A 28 -5.07 -9.85 2.62
N CYS A 29 -5.61 -10.08 1.42
CA CYS A 29 -5.02 -9.62 0.19
C CYS A 29 -4.87 -8.10 0.21
N ASP A 30 -5.88 -7.37 0.66
CA ASP A 30 -5.83 -5.92 0.79
C ASP A 30 -4.72 -5.47 1.74
N ARG A 31 -4.52 -6.17 2.87
CA ARG A 31 -3.40 -5.90 3.79
C ARG A 31 -2.03 -6.17 3.16
N MET A 32 -1.90 -7.23 2.38
CA MET A 32 -0.66 -7.51 1.65
C MET A 32 -0.37 -6.43 0.63
N MET A 33 -1.41 -5.96 -0.07
CA MET A 33 -1.29 -4.92 -1.09
C MET A 33 -0.81 -3.58 -0.52
N ILE A 34 -1.01 -3.31 0.77
CA ILE A 34 -0.41 -2.15 1.44
C ILE A 34 1.13 -2.18 1.35
N TYR A 35 1.74 -3.31 1.68
CA TYR A 35 3.21 -3.46 1.62
C TYR A 35 3.73 -3.29 0.20
N VAL A 36 3.05 -3.91 -0.76
CA VAL A 36 3.40 -3.81 -2.19
C VAL A 36 3.23 -2.37 -2.68
N PHE A 37 2.16 -1.68 -2.28
CA PHE A 37 1.88 -0.30 -2.66
C PHE A 37 2.99 0.65 -2.16
N ILE A 38 3.39 0.53 -0.90
CA ILE A 38 4.48 1.33 -0.33
C ILE A 38 5.81 1.07 -1.08
N ALA A 39 6.13 -0.19 -1.37
CA ALA A 39 7.34 -0.52 -2.13
C ALA A 39 7.29 0.08 -3.54
N ALA A 40 6.17 -0.07 -4.23
CA ALA A 40 5.97 0.43 -5.58
C ALA A 40 5.98 1.96 -5.66
N SER A 41 5.44 2.67 -4.65
CA SER A 41 5.43 4.14 -4.64
C SER A 41 6.82 4.74 -4.56
N TYR A 42 7.76 4.08 -3.85
CA TYR A 42 9.15 4.54 -3.70
C TYR A 42 10.10 4.01 -4.77
N ALA A 43 9.79 2.86 -5.38
CA ALA A 43 10.62 2.25 -6.43
C ALA A 43 11.07 3.21 -7.55
N PRO A 44 10.20 4.02 -8.19
CA PRO A 44 10.64 4.91 -9.27
C PRO A 44 11.59 6.00 -8.79
N TRP A 45 11.39 6.53 -7.58
CA TRP A 45 12.29 7.52 -6.97
C TRP A 45 13.67 6.92 -6.70
N LEU A 46 13.70 5.73 -6.12
CA LEU A 46 14.96 5.03 -5.86
C LEU A 46 15.67 4.62 -7.15
N ASN A 47 14.93 4.36 -8.25
CA ASN A 47 15.47 3.91 -9.54
C ASN A 47 15.96 5.03 -10.46
N LEU A 48 15.21 6.12 -10.56
CA LEU A 48 15.41 7.15 -11.58
C LEU A 48 16.17 8.39 -11.07
N ARG A 49 16.21 8.65 -9.76
CA ARG A 49 17.00 9.76 -9.19
C ARG A 49 18.42 9.29 -8.86
N GLU A 50 19.40 10.17 -9.10
CA GLU A 50 20.78 9.95 -8.68
C GLU A 50 20.95 10.19 -7.17
N LEU A 51 20.73 9.14 -6.40
CA LEU A 51 20.77 9.14 -4.93
C LEU A 51 22.01 8.38 -4.40
N GLY A 52 22.99 8.13 -5.26
CA GLY A 52 24.22 7.41 -4.92
C GLY A 52 24.02 5.93 -4.57
N PRO A 53 25.05 5.26 -4.02
CA PRO A 53 25.02 3.81 -3.74
C PRO A 53 24.01 3.43 -2.64
N LEU A 54 23.60 4.36 -1.78
CA LEU A 54 22.61 4.12 -0.74
C LEU A 54 21.23 3.78 -1.33
N ALA A 55 20.86 4.40 -2.44
CA ALA A 55 19.60 4.11 -3.12
C ALA A 55 19.52 2.66 -3.63
N SER A 56 20.63 2.13 -4.15
CA SER A 56 20.69 0.74 -4.63
C SER A 56 20.40 -0.27 -3.52
N HIS A 57 20.99 -0.08 -2.33
CA HIS A 57 20.71 -0.91 -1.16
C HIS A 57 19.26 -0.75 -0.70
N MET A 58 18.72 0.47 -0.72
CA MET A 58 17.34 0.75 -0.32
C MET A 58 16.32 0.09 -1.25
N ARG A 59 16.62 -0.07 -2.56
CA ARG A 59 15.78 -0.80 -3.52
C ARG A 59 15.58 -2.26 -3.09
N TRP A 60 16.66 -2.95 -2.73
CA TRP A 60 16.56 -4.34 -2.26
C TRP A 60 15.88 -4.42 -0.90
N PHE A 61 16.24 -3.51 0.01
CA PHE A 61 15.65 -3.45 1.34
C PHE A 61 14.11 -3.32 1.29
N ILE A 62 13.58 -2.40 0.48
CA ILE A 62 12.14 -2.14 0.47
C ILE A 62 11.33 -3.32 -0.09
N TRP A 63 11.84 -4.01 -1.12
CA TRP A 63 11.18 -5.18 -1.69
C TRP A 63 11.28 -6.41 -0.79
N LEU A 64 12.42 -6.60 -0.11
CA LEU A 64 12.57 -7.67 0.89
C LEU A 64 11.64 -7.44 2.09
N MET A 65 11.52 -6.20 2.56
CA MET A 65 10.57 -5.84 3.62
C MET A 65 9.13 -6.02 3.15
N ALA A 66 8.80 -5.69 1.90
CA ALA A 66 7.46 -5.91 1.35
C ALA A 66 7.11 -7.40 1.28
N ALA A 67 8.05 -8.23 0.81
CA ALA A 67 7.89 -9.68 0.78
C ALA A 67 7.76 -10.26 2.20
N GLY A 68 8.60 -9.80 3.14
CA GLY A 68 8.54 -10.20 4.55
C GLY A 68 7.22 -9.84 5.22
N GLY A 69 6.73 -8.61 5.02
CA GLY A 69 5.43 -8.16 5.52
C GLY A 69 4.26 -8.95 4.90
N THR A 70 4.33 -9.23 3.60
CA THR A 70 3.33 -10.07 2.89
C THR A 70 3.27 -11.48 3.46
N ILE A 71 4.44 -12.13 3.63
CA ILE A 71 4.55 -13.46 4.24
C ILE A 71 4.02 -13.43 5.68
N TYR A 72 4.35 -12.38 6.43
CA TYR A 72 3.87 -12.21 7.81
C TYR A 72 2.33 -12.14 7.88
N VAL A 73 1.70 -11.33 7.02
CA VAL A 73 0.22 -11.24 6.96
C VAL A 73 -0.37 -12.60 6.58
N PHE A 74 0.25 -13.31 5.63
CA PHE A 74 -0.22 -14.61 5.17
C PHE A 74 -0.17 -15.67 6.29
N LEU A 75 0.92 -15.72 7.06
CA LEU A 75 1.14 -16.75 8.08
C LEU A 75 0.49 -16.43 9.43
N TYR A 76 0.51 -15.17 9.86
CA TYR A 76 0.16 -14.79 11.24
C TYR A 76 -1.12 -13.98 11.35
N HIS A 77 -1.73 -13.54 10.25
CA HIS A 77 -3.10 -13.07 10.24
C HIS A 77 -3.42 -12.02 11.33
N GLU A 78 -2.55 -11.01 11.50
CA GLU A 78 -2.61 -9.97 12.54
C GLU A 78 -2.36 -10.38 14.00
N LYS A 79 -1.83 -11.58 14.26
CA LYS A 79 -1.56 -12.05 15.63
C LYS A 79 -0.68 -11.08 16.44
N TYR A 80 0.25 -10.37 15.80
CA TYR A 80 1.17 -9.43 16.47
C TYR A 80 1.13 -8.02 15.84
N LYS A 81 0.13 -7.21 16.24
CA LYS A 81 -0.05 -5.83 15.76
C LYS A 81 1.19 -4.93 15.85
N ILE A 82 2.06 -5.16 16.83
CA ILE A 82 3.32 -4.40 17.00
C ILE A 82 4.30 -4.70 15.86
N VAL A 83 4.40 -5.96 15.44
CA VAL A 83 5.28 -6.37 14.33
C VAL A 83 4.80 -5.74 13.04
N GLU A 84 3.49 -5.80 12.78
CA GLU A 84 2.88 -5.16 11.61
C GLU A 84 3.15 -3.64 11.58
N LEU A 85 2.95 -2.95 12.70
CA LEU A 85 3.26 -1.53 12.84
C LEU A 85 4.73 -1.24 12.56
N PHE A 86 5.64 -2.08 13.07
CA PHE A 86 7.07 -1.94 12.80
C PHE A 86 7.39 -2.05 11.31
N PHE A 87 6.84 -3.04 10.60
CA PHE A 87 7.05 -3.15 9.15
C PHE A 87 6.52 -1.92 8.41
N TYR A 88 5.32 -1.42 8.74
CA TYR A 88 4.77 -0.21 8.12
C TYR A 88 5.63 1.03 8.37
N LEU A 89 6.09 1.24 9.61
CA LEU A 89 6.94 2.39 9.95
C LEU A 89 8.30 2.28 9.28
N ALA A 90 8.91 1.10 9.28
CA ALA A 90 10.20 0.87 8.63
C ALA A 90 10.11 1.13 7.13
N MET A 91 9.08 0.60 6.45
CA MET A 91 8.86 0.80 5.03
C MET A 91 8.42 2.22 4.66
N GLY A 92 7.72 2.91 5.54
CA GLY A 92 7.32 4.30 5.32
C GLY A 92 8.48 5.28 5.50
N PHE A 93 9.27 5.11 6.57
CA PHE A 93 10.27 6.09 7.00
C PHE A 93 11.64 5.88 6.35
N SER A 94 12.11 4.64 6.22
CA SER A 94 13.46 4.39 5.69
C SER A 94 13.67 4.89 4.25
N PRO A 95 12.73 4.69 3.30
CA PRO A 95 12.92 5.20 1.95
C PRO A 95 12.69 6.71 1.90
N ALA A 96 11.81 7.25 2.76
CA ALA A 96 11.58 8.68 2.87
C ALA A 96 12.86 9.42 3.23
N LEU A 97 13.68 8.91 4.17
CA LEU A 97 14.97 9.52 4.52
C LEU A 97 15.91 9.62 3.30
N VAL A 98 16.01 8.54 2.51
CA VAL A 98 16.86 8.53 1.30
C VAL A 98 16.30 9.46 0.25
N VAL A 99 14.98 9.46 0.03
CA VAL A 99 14.33 10.34 -0.94
C VAL A 99 14.47 11.80 -0.50
N THR A 100 14.43 12.13 0.80
CA THR A 100 14.63 13.52 1.26
C THR A 100 16.06 14.02 1.14
N SER A 101 17.06 13.13 1.01
CA SER A 101 18.46 13.55 0.84
C SER A 101 18.82 13.94 -0.61
N MET A 102 17.83 13.99 -1.51
CA MET A 102 18.03 14.46 -2.89
C MET A 102 18.34 15.97 -2.93
N SER A 103 19.25 16.36 -3.82
CA SER A 103 19.62 17.76 -4.04
C SER A 103 18.50 18.58 -4.68
N ASN A 104 17.66 17.94 -5.51
CA ASN A 104 16.48 18.53 -6.12
C ASN A 104 15.23 17.94 -5.45
N THR A 105 14.50 18.77 -4.70
CA THR A 105 13.30 18.37 -3.92
C THR A 105 12.02 18.35 -4.74
N ASP A 106 12.10 18.51 -6.07
CA ASP A 106 10.92 18.54 -6.93
C ASP A 106 10.20 17.19 -6.87
N GLY A 107 8.89 17.26 -6.61
CA GLY A 107 8.02 16.10 -6.46
C GLY A 107 7.96 15.48 -5.06
N LEU A 108 8.82 15.91 -4.13
CA LEU A 108 8.77 15.45 -2.74
C LEU A 108 7.48 15.88 -2.04
N GLN A 109 6.97 17.07 -2.37
CA GLN A 109 5.72 17.58 -1.81
C GLN A 109 4.52 16.72 -2.23
N GLU A 110 4.47 16.28 -3.49
CA GLU A 110 3.43 15.40 -4.00
C GLU A 110 3.54 14.00 -3.40
N VAL A 111 4.76 13.47 -3.22
CA VAL A 111 4.96 12.22 -2.48
C VAL A 111 4.45 12.34 -1.04
N ALA A 112 4.72 13.45 -0.36
CA ALA A 112 4.22 13.71 0.98
C ALA A 112 2.69 13.81 1.02
N TRP A 113 2.07 14.51 0.08
CA TRP A 113 0.60 14.59 -0.03
C TRP A 113 -0.03 13.22 -0.32
N GLY A 114 0.55 12.43 -1.22
CA GLY A 114 0.11 11.06 -1.48
C GLY A 114 0.15 10.20 -0.20
N GLY A 115 1.24 10.30 0.56
CA GLY A 115 1.38 9.64 1.85
C GLY A 115 0.35 10.10 2.89
N LEU A 116 0.05 11.40 2.97
CA LEU A 116 -0.97 11.94 3.86
C LEU A 116 -2.38 11.45 3.52
N ILE A 117 -2.73 11.46 2.22
CA ILE A 117 -4.02 10.93 1.74
C ILE A 117 -4.15 9.44 2.08
N TYR A 118 -3.06 8.67 1.90
CA TYR A 118 -3.02 7.27 2.27
C TYR A 118 -3.22 7.05 3.78
N CYS A 119 -2.52 7.81 4.63
CA CYS A 119 -2.69 7.76 6.09
C CYS A 119 -4.11 8.08 6.54
N LEU A 120 -4.78 9.04 5.91
CA LEU A 120 -6.20 9.32 6.15
C LEU A 120 -7.09 8.15 5.73
N GLY A 121 -6.80 7.52 4.60
CA GLY A 121 -7.47 6.31 4.16
C GLY A 121 -7.41 5.18 5.20
N VAL A 122 -6.25 4.99 5.85
CA VAL A 122 -6.04 3.89 6.82
C VAL A 122 -7.02 3.98 8.01
N VAL A 123 -7.49 5.19 8.35
CA VAL A 123 -8.54 5.38 9.37
C VAL A 123 -9.84 4.71 8.93
N PHE A 124 -10.23 4.85 7.67
CA PHE A 124 -11.42 4.17 7.12
C PHE A 124 -11.20 2.67 6.97
N PHE A 125 -10.00 2.23 6.58
CA PHE A 125 -9.64 0.81 6.53
C PHE A 125 -9.83 0.13 7.91
N LYS A 126 -9.37 0.76 8.99
CA LYS A 126 -9.55 0.22 10.35
C LYS A 126 -10.97 0.36 10.89
N SER A 127 -11.77 1.24 10.29
CA SER A 127 -13.18 1.44 10.65
C SER A 127 -14.12 0.52 9.84
N ASP A 128 -13.57 -0.38 9.04
CA ASP A 128 -14.34 -1.33 8.24
C ASP A 128 -15.17 -2.26 9.15
N GLY A 129 -16.46 -2.39 8.84
CA GLY A 129 -17.46 -3.04 9.69
C GLY A 129 -18.07 -2.18 10.81
N VAL A 130 -17.52 -1.00 11.10
CA VAL A 130 -18.10 -0.02 12.06
C VAL A 130 -18.89 1.06 11.34
N ILE A 131 -18.30 1.62 10.26
CA ILE A 131 -18.92 2.67 9.45
C ILE A 131 -19.48 2.03 8.16
N PRO A 132 -20.73 2.32 7.77
CA PRO A 132 -21.27 1.81 6.51
C PRO A 132 -20.42 2.32 5.33
N PHE A 133 -20.04 1.41 4.42
CA PHE A 133 -19.21 1.69 3.24
C PHE A 133 -17.78 2.17 3.52
N ALA A 134 -17.25 2.01 4.74
CA ALA A 134 -15.86 2.36 5.07
C ALA A 134 -14.84 1.74 4.11
N HIS A 135 -15.02 0.48 3.73
CA HIS A 135 -14.16 -0.20 2.77
C HIS A 135 -14.13 0.48 1.39
N ALA A 136 -15.28 0.94 0.88
CA ALA A 136 -15.34 1.64 -0.41
C ALA A 136 -14.66 3.01 -0.32
N ILE A 137 -14.86 3.73 0.79
CA ILE A 137 -14.19 5.01 1.05
C ILE A 137 -12.67 4.80 1.11
N TRP A 138 -12.21 3.75 1.78
CA TRP A 138 -10.79 3.36 1.81
C TRP A 138 -10.19 3.24 0.40
N HIS A 139 -10.85 2.51 -0.50
CA HIS A 139 -10.37 2.36 -1.88
C HIS A 139 -10.28 3.70 -2.63
N ILE A 140 -11.20 4.64 -2.38
CA ILE A 140 -11.14 5.98 -2.97
C ILE A 140 -9.89 6.74 -2.50
N PHE A 141 -9.58 6.67 -1.20
CA PHE A 141 -8.36 7.29 -0.66
C PHE A 141 -7.09 6.65 -1.24
N VAL A 142 -7.02 5.32 -1.31
CA VAL A 142 -5.87 4.61 -1.89
C VAL A 142 -5.69 4.94 -3.37
N ALA A 143 -6.77 4.95 -4.15
CA ALA A 143 -6.73 5.32 -5.56
C ALA A 143 -6.28 6.77 -5.77
N THR A 144 -6.76 7.70 -4.92
CA THR A 144 -6.35 9.10 -4.97
C THR A 144 -4.86 9.26 -4.61
N ALA A 145 -4.39 8.59 -3.56
CA ALA A 145 -2.97 8.58 -3.19
C ALA A 145 -2.10 8.02 -4.34
N ALA A 146 -2.52 6.90 -4.94
CA ALA A 146 -1.85 6.30 -6.09
C ALA A 146 -1.78 7.26 -7.28
N ALA A 147 -2.87 7.98 -7.58
CA ALA A 147 -2.92 8.97 -8.64
C ALA A 147 -1.96 10.15 -8.37
N VAL A 148 -1.86 10.62 -7.12
CA VAL A 148 -0.91 11.67 -6.73
C VAL A 148 0.54 11.19 -6.88
N HIS A 149 0.86 9.97 -6.43
CA HIS A 149 2.18 9.38 -6.63
C HIS A 149 2.52 9.22 -8.12
N TYR A 150 1.57 8.73 -8.92
CA TYR A 150 1.73 8.62 -10.36
C TYR A 150 1.97 9.98 -11.02
N TYR A 151 1.19 11.01 -10.65
CA TYR A 151 1.37 12.37 -11.14
C TYR A 151 2.77 12.91 -10.82
N ALA A 152 3.26 12.68 -9.60
CA ALA A 152 4.61 13.08 -9.20
C ALA A 152 5.69 12.41 -10.06
N ILE A 153 5.57 11.11 -10.30
CA ILE A 153 6.50 10.36 -11.18
C ILE A 153 6.44 10.90 -12.61
N TRP A 154 5.24 11.07 -13.16
CA TRP A 154 5.08 11.56 -14.53
C TRP A 154 5.66 12.97 -14.71
N LYS A 155 5.41 13.88 -13.77
CA LYS A 155 5.84 15.28 -13.87
C LYS A 155 7.33 15.49 -13.56
N TYR A 156 7.88 14.78 -12.57
CA TYR A 156 9.23 15.08 -12.07
C TYR A 156 10.28 14.04 -12.45
N LEU A 157 9.87 12.80 -12.78
CA LEU A 157 10.80 11.73 -13.19
C LEU A 157 10.77 11.52 -14.70
N TYR A 158 9.59 11.48 -15.32
CA TYR A 158 9.49 11.31 -16.79
C TYR A 158 9.60 12.64 -17.54
N ARG A 159 9.05 13.72 -16.98
CA ARG A 159 8.99 15.03 -17.62
C ARG A 159 10.14 15.94 -17.16
N SER A 160 11.38 15.50 -17.39
CA SER A 160 12.49 16.43 -17.68
C SER A 160 12.68 16.64 -19.20
N PRO A 161 11.80 17.40 -19.91
CA PRO A 161 12.15 17.99 -21.21
C PRO A 161 12.96 19.28 -21.08
N ALA A 162 13.16 19.82 -19.88
CA ALA A 162 13.98 21.02 -19.71
C ALA A 162 15.46 20.78 -20.06
N ASP A 163 15.94 19.54 -19.99
CA ASP A 163 17.31 19.17 -20.38
C ASP A 163 17.44 18.87 -21.89
N ILE A 164 16.36 18.47 -22.57
CA ILE A 164 16.41 18.16 -24.01
C ILE A 164 16.51 19.46 -24.84
N ILE A 165 15.93 20.56 -24.37
CA ILE A 165 15.97 21.86 -25.06
C ILE A 165 17.20 22.71 -24.66
N ARG A 166 17.84 22.42 -23.52
CA ARG A 166 19.07 23.12 -23.09
C ARG A 166 20.36 22.54 -23.68
N HIS A 167 20.29 21.38 -24.33
CA HIS A 167 21.42 20.70 -24.98
C HIS A 167 21.29 20.58 -26.51
N LEU A 168 20.30 21.26 -27.11
CA LEU A 168 20.21 21.54 -28.55
C LEU A 168 20.47 23.02 -28.79
#